data_AF-A0A528N3E5-F1
#
_entry.id   AF-A0A528N3E5-F1
#
_cell.length_a   1.000
_cell.length_b   1.000
_cell.length_c   1.000
_cell.angle_alpha   90.00
_cell.angle_beta   90.00
_cell.angle_gamma   90.00
#
_symmetry.space_group_name_H-M   'P 1'
#
loop_
_entity.id
_entity.type
_entity.pdbx_description
1 polymer ?
#
loop_
_entity_poly.entity_id
_entity_poly.type
_entity_poly.pdbx_seq_one_letter_code
_entity_poly.pdbx_strand_id
1 'polypeptide(L)'
;TTTANAGKVMQHLEYFLDVIWPELKVHVTSVTDEWAGAAIGGPKARAILAACVTGTAVDNAALPFMGIVHGNISGVPVMIGRLSFSG
;
A
#
# COMPACT_ATOMS: atom_id res chain seq x y z
N THR A 1 1.30 10.57 3.05
CA THR A 1 0.08 11.40 2.94
C THR A 1 -0.83 11.10 4.11
N THR A 2 -1.49 12.11 4.68
CA THR A 2 -2.54 11.88 5.68
C THR A 2 -3.90 11.79 4.99
N THR A 3 -4.88 11.17 5.63
CA THR A 3 -6.24 11.00 5.09
C THR A 3 -6.83 12.33 4.58
N ALA A 4 -6.70 13.40 5.37
CA ALA A 4 -7.24 14.72 5.03
C ALA A 4 -6.59 15.41 3.82
N ASN A 5 -5.42 14.97 3.38
CA ASN A 5 -4.67 15.60 2.30
C ASN A 5 -4.74 14.83 0.97
N ALA A 6 -5.49 13.73 0.89
CA ALA A 6 -5.57 12.92 -0.34
C ALA A 6 -5.97 13.75 -1.56
N GLY A 7 -7.06 14.55 -1.46
CA GLY A 7 -7.51 15.40 -2.57
C GLY A 7 -6.52 16.50 -2.96
N LYS A 8 -5.84 17.12 -1.99
CA LYS A 8 -4.83 18.16 -2.25
C LYS A 8 -3.61 17.60 -2.96
N VAL A 9 -3.20 16.37 -2.64
CA VAL A 9 -2.09 15.69 -3.34
C VAL A 9 -2.47 15.40 -4.79
N MET A 10 -3.69 14.93 -5.04
CA MET A 10 -4.17 14.70 -6.42
C MET A 10 -4.13 16.00 -7.26
N GLN A 11 -4.74 17.07 -6.74
CA GLN A 11 -4.73 18.38 -7.40
C GLN A 11 -3.32 18.90 -7.68
N HIS A 12 -2.38 18.66 -6.76
CA HIS A 12 -1.00 19.06 -6.94
C HIS A 12 -0.32 18.28 -8.07
N LEU A 13 -0.52 16.96 -8.14
CA LEU A 13 0.03 16.14 -9.23
C LEU A 13 -0.57 16.52 -10.58
N GLU A 14 -1.88 16.75 -10.66
CA GLU A 14 -2.57 17.20 -11.88
C GLU A 14 -2.02 18.55 -12.36
N TYR A 15 -1.88 19.54 -11.48
CA TYR A 15 -1.31 20.83 -11.84
C TYR A 15 0.10 20.69 -12.46
N PHE A 16 0.95 19.83 -11.89
CA PHE A 16 2.28 19.61 -12.42
C PHE A 16 2.26 18.93 -13.78
N LEU A 17 1.41 17.91 -13.96
CA LEU A 17 1.31 17.20 -15.24
C LEU A 17 0.67 18.08 -16.33
N ASP A 18 -0.26 18.96 -16.00
CA ASP A 18 -0.95 19.80 -16.98
C ASP A 18 -0.15 21.08 -17.33
N VAL A 19 0.54 21.67 -16.35
CA VAL A 19 1.12 23.02 -16.48
C VAL A 19 2.65 23.01 -16.48
N ILE A 20 3.27 22.20 -15.62
CA ILE A 20 4.72 22.29 -15.36
C ILE A 20 5.52 21.32 -16.23
N TRP A 21 5.02 20.09 -16.41
CA TRP A 21 5.67 19.01 -17.14
C TRP A 21 4.70 18.29 -18.12
N PRO A 22 4.07 19.03 -19.06
CA PRO A 22 3.10 18.47 -19.99
C PRO A 22 3.68 17.43 -20.96
N GLU A 23 5.00 17.34 -21.07
CA GLU A 23 5.69 16.34 -21.89
C GLU A 23 5.77 14.94 -21.24
N LEU A 24 5.53 14.83 -19.93
CA LEU A 24 5.57 13.55 -19.23
C LEU A 24 4.37 12.67 -19.61
N LYS A 25 4.66 11.41 -19.98
CA LYS A 25 3.63 10.41 -20.31
C LYS A 25 3.11 9.73 -19.05
N VAL A 26 2.49 10.50 -18.16
CA VAL A 26 1.99 10.03 -16.87
C VAL A 26 0.51 10.34 -16.75
N HIS A 27 -0.25 9.36 -16.24
CA HIS A 27 -1.65 9.53 -15.86
C HIS A 27 -1.80 9.18 -14.39
N VAL A 28 -2.63 9.96 -13.68
CA VAL A 28 -2.96 9.73 -12.27
C VAL A 28 -4.44 9.40 -12.15
N THR A 29 -4.78 8.50 -11.24
CA THR A 29 -6.18 8.13 -10.96
C THR A 29 -6.30 7.87 -9.47
N SER A 30 -7.30 8.48 -8.83
CA SER A 30 -7.56 8.20 -7.42
C SER A 30 -8.15 6.80 -7.28
N VAL A 31 -7.54 5.99 -6.41
CA VAL A 31 -8.05 4.69 -5.97
C VAL A 31 -8.26 4.67 -4.45
N THR A 32 -8.40 5.85 -3.83
CA THR A 32 -8.45 5.99 -2.38
C THR A 32 -9.60 5.20 -1.75
N ASP A 33 -10.78 5.25 -2.37
CA ASP A 33 -11.99 4.57 -1.87
C ASP A 33 -12.14 3.14 -2.40
N GLU A 34 -11.29 2.72 -3.34
CA GLU A 34 -11.31 1.36 -3.93
C GLU A 34 -10.67 0.34 -3.00
N TRP A 35 -9.83 0.78 -2.07
CA TRP A 35 -9.07 -0.10 -1.18
C TRP A 35 -9.51 0.07 0.29
N ALA A 36 -9.76 -1.07 0.93
CA ALA A 36 -9.78 -1.15 2.39
C ALA A 36 -8.39 -1.54 2.90
N GLY A 37 -7.94 -0.92 4.00
CA GLY A 37 -6.65 -1.21 4.63
C GLY A 37 -6.79 -1.52 6.11
N ALA A 38 -6.00 -2.48 6.60
CA ALA A 38 -5.87 -2.79 8.01
C ALA A 38 -4.38 -2.80 8.41
N ALA A 39 -4.02 -2.06 9.46
CA ALA A 39 -2.67 -2.05 10.00
C ALA A 39 -2.56 -3.05 11.16
N ILE A 40 -1.67 -4.05 11.03
CA ILE A 40 -1.40 -5.03 12.08
C ILE A 40 0.01 -4.77 12.62
N GLY A 41 0.10 -4.12 13.77
CA GLY A 41 1.35 -3.75 14.42
C GLY A 41 1.77 -4.69 15.55
N GLY A 42 3.07 -4.68 15.88
CA GLY A 42 3.63 -5.36 17.05
C GLY A 42 4.41 -6.65 16.75
N PRO A 43 5.12 -7.20 17.75
CA PRO A 43 6.08 -8.29 17.56
C PRO A 43 5.43 -9.60 17.06
N LYS A 44 4.12 -9.77 17.27
CA LYS A 44 3.35 -10.95 16.83
C LYS A 44 2.63 -10.77 15.50
N ALA A 45 2.71 -9.59 14.86
CA ALA A 45 2.01 -9.31 13.60
C ALA A 45 2.33 -10.35 12.51
N ARG A 46 3.60 -10.76 12.40
CA ARG A 46 4.01 -11.80 11.46
C ARG A 46 3.35 -13.15 11.71
N ALA A 47 3.20 -13.55 12.97
CA ALA A 47 2.56 -14.83 13.31
C ALA A 47 1.08 -14.82 12.92
N ILE A 48 0.40 -13.67 13.09
CA ILE A 48 -0.99 -13.48 12.66
C ILE A 48 -1.09 -13.60 11.13
N LEU A 49 -0.24 -12.86 10.39
CA LEU A 49 -0.24 -12.91 8.93
C LEU A 49 0.05 -14.33 8.41
N ALA A 50 1.05 -15.03 8.98
CA ALA A 50 1.39 -16.39 8.59
C ALA A 50 0.25 -17.39 8.83
N ALA A 51 -0.67 -17.12 9.75
CA ALA A 51 -1.80 -17.98 10.05
C ALA A 51 -2.97 -17.85 9.06
N CYS A 52 -3.07 -16.73 8.32
CA CYS A 52 -4.22 -16.46 7.44
C CYS A 52 -3.86 -16.16 5.98
N VAL A 53 -2.60 -15.81 5.69
CA VAL A 53 -2.14 -15.50 4.33
C VAL A 53 -1.75 -16.79 3.61
N THR A 54 -2.24 -16.89 2.38
CA THR A 54 -1.92 -17.96 1.43
C THR A 54 -1.38 -17.34 0.13
N GLY A 55 -0.73 -18.15 -0.71
CA GLY A 55 -0.18 -17.70 -2.01
C GLY A 55 1.18 -16.98 -1.93
N THR A 56 1.63 -16.57 -0.74
CA THR A 56 2.97 -16.03 -0.51
C THR A 56 3.45 -16.31 0.91
N ALA A 57 4.78 -16.36 1.11
CA ALA A 57 5.39 -16.30 2.43
C ALA A 57 5.40 -14.85 2.96
N VAL A 58 5.49 -14.70 4.29
CA VAL A 58 5.55 -13.41 5.00
C VAL A 58 6.75 -13.33 5.97
N ASP A 59 7.73 -14.21 5.80
CA ASP A 59 8.99 -14.18 6.54
C ASP A 59 9.87 -12.98 6.14
N ASN A 60 11.03 -12.82 6.78
CA ASN A 60 11.91 -11.68 6.50
C ASN A 60 12.55 -11.71 5.10
N ALA A 61 12.68 -12.89 4.47
CA ALA A 61 13.27 -13.01 3.15
C ALA A 61 12.25 -12.66 2.07
N ALA A 62 11.02 -13.17 2.18
CA ALA A 62 9.93 -12.87 1.26
C ALA A 62 9.34 -11.47 1.45
N LEU A 63 9.23 -11.01 2.71
CA LEU A 63 8.69 -9.71 3.08
C LEU A 63 9.71 -8.92 3.94
N PRO A 64 10.78 -8.39 3.32
CA PRO A 64 11.76 -7.55 3.98
C PRO A 64 11.15 -6.22 4.42
N PHE A 65 11.88 -5.43 5.21
CA PHE A 65 11.43 -4.10 5.63
C PHE A 65 11.14 -3.22 4.40
N MET A 66 9.99 -2.54 4.39
CA MET A 66 9.43 -1.80 3.24
C MET A 66 9.12 -2.64 2.00
N GLY A 67 9.18 -3.96 2.10
CA GLY A 67 8.77 -4.87 1.04
C GLY A 67 7.25 -4.95 0.89
N ILE A 68 6.81 -5.40 -0.29
CA ILE A 68 5.42 -5.67 -0.62
C ILE A 68 5.33 -7.07 -1.22
N VAL A 69 4.35 -7.85 -0.77
CA VAL A 69 3.98 -9.13 -1.37
C VAL A 69 2.48 -9.15 -1.69
N HIS A 70 2.08 -10.00 -2.63
CA HIS A 70 0.69 -10.26 -2.98
C HIS A 70 0.31 -11.67 -2.55
N GLY A 71 -0.88 -11.84 -2.02
CA GLY A 71 -1.38 -13.14 -1.58
C GLY A 71 -2.89 -13.15 -1.45
N ASN A 72 -3.40 -14.11 -0.70
CA ASN A 72 -4.83 -14.29 -0.49
C ASN A 72 -5.14 -14.50 1.00
N ILE A 73 -6.23 -13.90 1.48
CA ILE A 73 -6.82 -14.17 2.80
C ILE A 73 -8.27 -14.57 2.57
N SER A 74 -8.66 -15.77 3.02
CA SER A 74 -10.02 -16.31 2.83
C SER A 74 -10.53 -16.23 1.37
N GLY A 75 -9.63 -16.47 0.41
CA GLY A 75 -9.95 -16.41 -1.02
C GLY A 75 -9.92 -15.01 -1.66
N VAL A 76 -9.83 -13.94 -0.85
CA VAL A 76 -9.75 -12.56 -1.34
C VAL A 76 -8.30 -12.18 -1.63
N PRO A 77 -7.97 -11.63 -2.81
CA PRO A 77 -6.63 -11.14 -3.11
C PRO A 77 -6.28 -9.93 -2.22
N VAL A 78 -5.07 -9.92 -1.68
CA VAL A 78 -4.58 -8.84 -0.81
C VAL A 78 -3.17 -8.43 -1.19
N MET A 79 -2.87 -7.16 -0.95
CA MET A 79 -1.51 -6.61 -1.00
C MET A 79 -1.03 -6.36 0.43
N ILE A 80 0.14 -6.88 0.76
CA ILE A 80 0.68 -6.83 2.13
C ILE A 80 2.00 -6.06 2.09
N GLY A 81 2.00 -4.86 2.64
CA GLY A 81 3.20 -4.04 2.81
C GLY A 81 3.75 -4.12 4.23
N ARG A 82 5.06 -4.29 4.38
CA ARG A 82 5.72 -4.18 5.68
C ARG A 82 6.11 -2.73 5.97
N LEU A 83 5.08 -1.95 6.29
CA LEU A 83 5.16 -0.52 6.61
C LEU A 83 4.81 -0.31 8.09
N SER A 84 5.54 0.56 8.76
CA SER A 84 5.33 0.87 10.19
C SER A 84 5.41 2.38 10.42
N PHE A 85 4.46 2.91 11.19
CA PHE A 85 4.47 4.27 11.73
C PHE A 85 4.69 4.28 13.26
N SER A 86 4.93 3.11 13.85
CA SER A 86 5.07 2.92 15.30
C SER A 86 6.49 2.52 15.75
N GLY A 87 7.40 2.30 14.81
CA GLY A 87 8.62 1.51 15.04
C GLY A 87 8.34 0.05 14.73
#